data_AF-A0A7X9KZ87-F1
#
_entry.id   AF-A0A7X9KZ87-F1
#
_cell.length_a   1.000
_cell.length_b   1.000
_cell.length_c   1.000
_cell.angle_alpha   90.00
_cell.angle_beta   90.00
_cell.angle_gamma   90.00
#
_symmetry.space_group_name_H-M   'P 1'
#
loop_
_entity.id
_entity.type
_entity.pdbx_description
1 polymer ?
#
loop_
_entity_poly.entity_id
_entity_poly.type
_entity_poly.pdbx_seq_one_letter_code
_entity_poly.pdbx_strand_id
1 'polypeptide(L)'
;MPFNNNYLLSKAISKDAFDKALEISDSNHVKVISNNFNKVAKIYNLQTIVTGDRENYNTNINFSLNKKLIYNFKCDCPAAKNYKGACKHVLASIIYVSKALEYKQTLPIVEDIDELKEDYVTSPNLK
;
A
#
# COMPACT_ATOMS: atom_id res chain seq x y z
N MET A 1 8.88 -13.85 -6.95
CA MET A 1 8.11 -14.59 -5.94
C MET A 1 7.49 -13.59 -5.01
N PRO A 2 6.15 -13.62 -4.84
CA PRO A 2 5.49 -12.69 -3.97
C PRO A 2 5.90 -13.00 -2.53
N PHE A 3 5.66 -12.03 -1.64
CA PHE A 3 5.78 -12.30 -0.22
C PHE A 3 4.89 -13.51 0.15
N ASN A 4 5.39 -14.35 1.06
CA ASN A 4 4.60 -15.47 1.56
C ASN A 4 3.38 -14.93 2.34
N ASN A 5 2.19 -15.47 2.08
CA ASN A 5 0.95 -15.03 2.74
C ASN A 5 1.02 -15.16 4.28
N ASN A 6 1.61 -16.22 4.82
CA ASN A 6 1.80 -16.37 6.27
C ASN A 6 2.73 -15.30 6.83
N TYR A 7 3.76 -14.92 6.06
CA TYR A 7 4.63 -13.81 6.44
C TYR A 7 3.86 -12.49 6.45
N LEU A 8 3.09 -12.17 5.40
CA LEU A 8 2.29 -10.95 5.35
C LEU A 8 1.22 -10.91 6.45
N LEU A 9 0.53 -12.03 6.69
CA LEU A 9 -0.43 -12.19 7.77
C LEU A 9 0.24 -11.97 9.14
N SER A 10 1.46 -12.46 9.36
CA SER A 10 2.22 -12.23 10.60
C SER A 10 2.60 -10.75 10.82
N LYS A 11 2.57 -9.93 9.76
CA LYS A 11 2.79 -8.49 9.84
C LYS A 11 1.49 -7.70 9.96
N ALA A 12 0.35 -8.29 9.66
CA ALA A 12 -0.93 -7.63 9.68
C ALA A 12 -1.38 -7.27 11.10
N ILE A 13 -2.18 -6.22 11.22
CA ILE A 13 -2.87 -5.88 12.49
C ILE A 13 -3.83 -7.01 12.88
N SER A 14 -4.49 -7.63 11.89
CA SER A 14 -5.44 -8.72 12.09
C SER A 14 -5.57 -9.55 10.82
N LYS A 15 -6.21 -10.73 10.94
CA LYS A 15 -6.58 -11.54 9.78
C LYS A 15 -7.51 -10.79 8.84
N ASP A 16 -8.53 -10.10 9.36
CA ASP A 16 -9.46 -9.31 8.55
C ASP A 16 -8.77 -8.20 7.76
N ALA A 17 -7.75 -7.56 8.35
CA ALA A 17 -6.94 -6.57 7.65
C ALA A 17 -6.13 -7.20 6.50
N PHE A 18 -5.64 -8.42 6.68
CA PHE A 18 -4.95 -9.16 5.63
C PHE A 18 -5.91 -9.59 4.51
N ASP A 19 -7.06 -10.16 4.85
CA ASP A 19 -8.06 -10.59 3.86
C ASP A 19 -8.55 -9.40 3.02
N LYS A 20 -8.85 -8.27 3.67
CA LYS A 20 -9.25 -7.05 2.97
C LYS A 20 -8.12 -6.48 2.10
N ALA A 21 -6.87 -6.68 2.49
CA ALA A 21 -5.73 -6.25 1.67
C ALA A 21 -5.63 -7.03 0.36
N LEU A 22 -5.96 -8.32 0.37
CA LEU A 22 -6.02 -9.13 -0.86
C LEU A 22 -7.05 -8.57 -1.83
N GLU A 23 -8.28 -8.31 -1.35
CA GLU A 23 -9.35 -7.69 -2.14
C GLU A 23 -8.93 -6.34 -2.73
N ILE A 24 -8.38 -5.44 -1.90
CA ILE A 24 -7.96 -4.10 -2.35
C ILE A 24 -6.84 -4.21 -3.38
N SER A 25 -5.89 -5.14 -3.19
CA SER A 25 -4.72 -5.29 -4.09
C SER A 25 -5.07 -5.78 -5.49
N ASP A 26 -6.22 -6.44 -5.65
CA ASP A 26 -6.71 -6.95 -6.94
C ASP A 26 -7.69 -5.97 -7.62
N SER A 27 -7.88 -4.78 -7.02
CA SER A 27 -8.73 -3.70 -7.53
C SER A 27 -7.91 -2.48 -7.96
N ASN A 28 -8.56 -1.47 -8.56
CA ASN A 28 -7.92 -0.21 -8.95
C ASN A 28 -7.73 0.79 -7.80
N HIS A 29 -7.79 0.34 -6.54
CA HIS A 29 -7.72 1.20 -5.36
C HIS A 29 -6.28 1.60 -4.97
N VAL A 30 -5.26 0.90 -5.46
CA VAL A 30 -3.85 1.22 -5.16
C VAL A 30 -3.27 2.05 -6.30
N LYS A 31 -2.93 3.31 -6.02
CA LYS A 31 -2.23 4.20 -6.94
C LYS A 31 -0.78 4.38 -6.47
N VAL A 32 0.19 4.10 -7.33
CA VAL A 32 1.61 4.22 -6.99
C VAL A 32 2.08 5.65 -7.26
N ILE A 33 2.58 6.33 -6.22
CA ILE A 33 3.17 7.67 -6.36
C ILE A 33 4.65 7.56 -6.71
N SER A 34 5.38 6.66 -6.04
CA SER A 34 6.78 6.41 -6.35
C SER A 34 7.22 5.03 -5.92
N ASN A 35 8.18 4.46 -6.65
CA ASN A 35 8.78 3.17 -6.30
C ASN A 35 10.29 3.20 -6.59
N ASN A 36 11.05 3.77 -5.66
CA ASN A 36 12.48 4.00 -5.83
C ASN A 36 13.31 2.82 -5.34
N PHE A 37 14.07 2.20 -6.24
CA PHE A 37 14.96 1.09 -5.89
C PHE A 37 16.37 1.58 -5.51
N ASN A 38 16.75 1.38 -4.25
CA ASN A 38 18.11 1.54 -3.79
C ASN A 38 18.94 0.31 -4.18
N LYS A 39 19.81 0.47 -5.18
CA LYS A 39 20.67 -0.61 -5.72
C LYS A 39 21.66 -1.17 -4.69
N VAL A 40 22.22 -0.31 -3.82
CA VAL A 40 23.23 -0.71 -2.83
C VAL A 40 22.60 -1.55 -1.72
N ALA A 41 21.53 -1.04 -1.11
CA ALA A 41 20.82 -1.73 -0.03
C ALA A 41 19.93 -2.88 -0.53
N LYS A 42 19.61 -2.90 -1.84
CA LYS A 42 18.62 -3.80 -2.47
C LYS A 42 17.23 -3.67 -1.84
N ILE A 43 16.80 -2.40 -1.65
CA ILE A 43 15.54 -2.01 -0.98
C ILE A 43 14.72 -1.13 -1.93
N TYR A 44 13.41 -1.39 -2.00
CA TYR A 44 12.42 -0.51 -2.61
C TYR A 44 11.86 0.45 -1.55
N ASN A 45 11.76 1.72 -1.91
CA ASN A 45 11.04 2.74 -1.17
C ASN A 45 9.76 3.04 -1.96
N LEU A 46 8.64 2.54 -1.47
CA LEU A 46 7.34 2.61 -2.13
C LEU A 46 6.46 3.65 -1.43
N GLN A 47 5.89 4.55 -2.21
CA GLN A 47 4.83 5.44 -1.78
C GLN A 47 3.59 5.19 -2.62
N THR A 48 2.45 5.06 -1.95
CA THR A 48 1.15 4.85 -2.60
C THR A 48 0.07 5.70 -1.96
N ILE A 49 -0.97 5.95 -2.73
CA ILE A 49 -2.30 6.31 -2.23
C ILE A 49 -3.19 5.08 -2.38
N VAL A 50 -3.92 4.76 -1.33
CA VAL A 50 -4.92 3.69 -1.33
C VAL A 50 -6.29 4.30 -1.09
N THR A 51 -7.19 4.15 -2.06
CA THR A 51 -8.57 4.64 -1.97
C THR A 51 -9.37 3.78 -0.99
N GLY A 52 -9.79 4.41 0.11
CA GLY A 52 -10.75 3.85 1.06
C GLY A 52 -12.17 4.31 0.75
N ASP A 53 -13.14 3.89 1.56
CA ASP A 53 -14.55 4.24 1.31
C ASP A 53 -14.84 5.73 1.57
N ARG A 54 -14.10 6.36 2.49
CA ARG A 54 -14.36 7.73 2.98
C ARG A 54 -13.27 8.74 2.66
N GLU A 55 -12.07 8.27 2.39
CA GLU A 55 -10.89 9.11 2.12
C GLU A 55 -9.78 8.26 1.50
N ASN A 56 -8.79 8.94 0.95
CA ASN A 56 -7.57 8.35 0.43
C ASN A 56 -6.49 8.29 1.52
N TYR A 57 -5.76 7.18 1.58
CA TYR A 57 -4.73 6.95 2.59
C TYR A 57 -3.34 6.84 1.97
N ASN A 58 -2.39 7.61 2.48
CA ASN A 58 -1.00 7.52 2.06
C ASN A 58 -0.29 6.38 2.77
N THR A 59 0.53 5.64 2.03
CA THR A 59 1.46 4.66 2.60
C THR A 59 2.88 4.94 2.17
N ASN A 60 3.83 4.64 3.06
CA ASN A 60 5.26 4.67 2.76
C ASN A 60 5.88 3.38 3.30
N ILE A 61 6.54 2.61 2.43
CA ILE A 61 6.94 1.23 2.71
C ILE A 61 8.36 1.00 2.20
N ASN A 62 9.20 0.46 3.08
CA ASN A 62 10.54 -0.02 2.72
C ASN A 62 10.60 -1.54 2.76
N PHE A 63 10.89 -2.15 1.62
CA PHE A 63 10.91 -3.62 1.51
C PHE A 63 11.97 -4.13 0.53
N SER A 64 12.31 -5.41 0.65
CA SER A 64 13.17 -6.10 -0.30
C SER A 64 12.46 -7.32 -0.85
N LEU A 65 12.29 -7.38 -2.18
CA LEU A 65 11.76 -8.57 -2.87
C LEU A 65 12.72 -9.76 -2.77
N ASN A 66 14.02 -9.50 -2.85
CA ASN A 66 15.03 -10.55 -2.79
C ASN A 66 15.04 -11.22 -1.40
N LYS A 67 15.12 -10.41 -0.33
CA LYS A 67 15.09 -10.93 1.04
C LYS A 67 13.68 -11.29 1.54
N LYS A 68 12.64 -11.02 0.75
CA LYS A 68 11.22 -11.19 1.12
C LYS A 68 10.90 -10.57 2.49
N LEU A 69 11.45 -9.39 2.74
CA LEU A 69 11.38 -8.72 4.04
C LEU A 69 10.80 -7.31 3.90
N ILE A 70 9.97 -6.93 4.86
CA ILE A 70 9.45 -5.57 5.04
C ILE A 70 10.25 -4.97 6.21
N TYR A 71 10.99 -3.90 5.95
CA TYR A 71 11.85 -3.26 6.95
C TYR A 71 11.08 -2.27 7.80
N ASN A 72 10.29 -1.41 7.16
CA ASN A 72 9.41 -0.48 7.84
C ASN A 72 8.23 -0.11 6.93
N PHE A 73 7.18 0.39 7.55
CA PHE A 73 6.00 0.90 6.88
C PHE A 73 5.34 1.98 7.72
N LYS A 74 4.64 2.88 7.06
CA LYS A 74 3.77 3.89 7.65
C LYS A 74 2.49 4.01 6.82
N CYS A 75 1.39 4.31 7.50
CA CYS A 75 0.14 4.71 6.88
C CYS A 75 -0.53 5.75 7.77
N ASP A 76 -1.19 6.73 7.15
CA ASP A 76 -1.91 7.81 7.83
C ASP A 76 -3.31 7.41 8.34
N CYS A 77 -3.81 6.22 7.98
CA CYS A 77 -5.11 5.73 8.42
C CYS A 77 -5.21 5.55 9.95
N PRO A 78 -6.43 5.67 10.52
CA PRO A 78 -6.62 5.55 11.97
C PRO A 78 -6.13 4.21 12.55
N ALA A 79 -6.29 3.11 11.81
CA ALA A 79 -5.85 1.79 12.29
C ALA A 79 -4.33 1.72 12.51
N ALA A 80 -3.54 2.33 11.64
CA ALA A 80 -2.08 2.34 11.76
C ALA A 80 -1.58 3.16 12.95
N LYS A 81 -2.40 4.11 13.45
CA LYS A 81 -2.11 4.91 14.66
C LYS A 81 -2.49 4.19 15.95
N ASN A 82 -3.54 3.38 15.91
CA ASN A 82 -4.15 2.78 17.11
C ASN A 82 -3.74 1.33 17.37
N TYR A 83 -3.26 0.61 16.36
CA TYR A 83 -2.95 -0.81 16.48
C TYR A 83 -1.55 -1.14 15.98
N LYS A 84 -0.93 -2.13 16.61
CA LYS A 84 0.39 -2.63 16.21
C LYS A 84 0.25 -3.55 15.00
N GLY A 85 0.99 -3.25 13.94
CA GLY A 85 1.04 -4.05 12.71
C GLY A 85 0.72 -3.24 11.46
N ALA A 86 0.79 -3.90 10.31
CA ALA A 86 0.43 -3.32 9.02
C ALA A 86 -1.09 -3.33 8.83
N CYS A 87 -1.64 -2.17 8.48
CA CYS A 87 -3.04 -2.06 8.09
C CYS A 87 -3.26 -2.64 6.68
N LYS A 88 -4.55 -2.79 6.32
CA LYS A 88 -4.95 -3.28 5.00
C LYS A 88 -4.34 -2.49 3.84
N HIS A 89 -4.18 -1.17 3.95
CA HIS A 89 -3.63 -0.31 2.89
C HIS A 89 -2.13 -0.58 2.64
N VAL A 90 -1.35 -0.77 3.72
CA VAL A 90 0.07 -1.12 3.62
C VAL A 90 0.22 -2.47 2.93
N LEU A 91 -0.53 -3.46 3.40
CA LEU A 91 -0.45 -4.82 2.85
C LEU A 91 -0.90 -4.84 1.39
N ALA A 92 -2.00 -4.15 1.05
CA ALA A 92 -2.50 -4.09 -0.32
C ALA A 92 -1.46 -3.48 -1.26
N SER A 93 -0.80 -2.41 -0.83
CA SER A 93 0.26 -1.75 -1.61
C SER A 93 1.45 -2.68 -1.87
N ILE A 94 1.87 -3.46 -0.87
CA ILE A 94 2.95 -4.44 -1.00
C ILE A 94 2.54 -5.57 -1.96
N ILE A 95 1.33 -6.10 -1.80
CA ILE A 95 0.83 -7.20 -2.64
C ILE A 95 0.75 -6.73 -4.09
N TYR A 96 0.11 -5.59 -4.36
CA TYR A 96 -0.04 -5.01 -5.69
C TYR A 96 1.32 -4.81 -6.38
N VAL A 97 2.24 -4.10 -5.72
CA VAL A 97 3.54 -3.78 -6.31
C VAL A 97 4.43 -5.01 -6.45
N SER A 98 4.41 -5.94 -5.48
CA SER A 98 5.22 -7.16 -5.58
C SER A 98 4.78 -8.07 -6.72
N LYS A 99 3.47 -8.18 -6.98
CA LYS A 99 2.92 -8.88 -8.17
C LYS A 99 3.43 -8.22 -9.45
N ALA A 100 3.26 -6.90 -9.60
CA ALA A 100 3.67 -6.20 -10.82
C ALA A 100 5.18 -6.33 -11.09
N LEU A 101 6.02 -6.14 -10.07
CA LEU A 101 7.48 -6.25 -10.20
C LEU A 101 7.93 -7.67 -10.56
N GLU A 102 7.24 -8.70 -10.07
CA GLU A 102 7.53 -10.09 -10.41
C GLU A 102 7.21 -10.41 -11.87
N TYR A 103 6.05 -9.96 -12.34
CA TYR A 103 5.65 -10.15 -13.74
C TYR A 103 6.34 -9.16 -14.70
N LYS A 104 7.32 -8.38 -14.22
CA LYS A 104 8.02 -7.34 -14.97
C LYS A 104 7.07 -6.34 -15.63
N GLN A 105 5.92 -6.10 -15.00
CA GLN A 105 4.94 -5.13 -15.45
C GLN A 105 5.38 -3.73 -15.06
N THR A 106 5.14 -2.78 -15.96
CA THR A 106 5.28 -1.36 -15.65
C THR A 106 4.22 -0.96 -14.62
N LEU A 107 4.67 -0.40 -13.50
CA LEU A 107 3.76 0.20 -12.53
C LEU A 107 3.26 1.52 -13.10
N PRO A 108 1.93 1.76 -13.16
CA PRO A 108 1.42 3.09 -13.48
C PRO A 108 1.76 4.02 -12.30
N ILE A 109 2.75 4.89 -12.51
CA ILE A 109 3.14 5.91 -11.54
C ILE A 109 2.26 7.13 -11.80
N VAL A 110 1.58 7.62 -10.76
CA VAL A 110 0.82 8.86 -10.83
C VAL A 110 1.76 10.02 -10.52
N GLU A 111 2.00 10.88 -11.52
CA GLU A 111 2.91 12.02 -11.41
C GLU A 111 2.21 13.26 -10.81
N ASP A 112 0.89 13.38 -10.97
CA ASP A 112 0.08 14.48 -10.45
C ASP A 112 -0.69 14.07 -9.18
N ILE A 113 -0.13 14.42 -8.02
CA ILE A 113 -0.66 14.02 -6.71
C ILE A 113 -1.87 14.89 -6.30
N ASP A 114 -2.02 16.08 -6.91
CA ASP A 114 -3.05 17.04 -6.49
C ASP A 114 -4.45 16.64 -6.95
N GLU A 115 -4.59 15.96 -8.10
CA GLU A 115 -5.86 15.34 -8.54
C GLU A 115 -6.34 14.24 -7.58
N LEU A 116 -5.45 13.59 -6.83
CA LEU A 116 -5.80 12.50 -5.91
C LEU A 116 -6.38 12.97 -4.57
N LYS A 117 -6.35 14.27 -4.29
CA LYS A 117 -6.92 14.86 -3.06
C LYS A 117 -8.34 15.41 -3.27
N GLU A 118 -8.77 15.63 -4.51
CA GLU A 118 -10.02 16.34 -4.82
C GLU A 118 -11.26 15.44 -4.93
N ASP A 119 -11.10 14.11 -5.06
CA ASP A 119 -12.21 13.16 -5.17
C ASP A 119 -13.13 13.06 -3.92
N TYR A 120 -12.86 13.83 -2.84
CA TYR A 120 -13.67 13.81 -1.61
C TYR A 120 -14.24 15.16 -1.15
N VAL A 121 -14.08 16.25 -1.93
CA VAL A 121 -14.74 17.53 -1.60
C VAL A 121 -16.00 17.75 -2.43
N THR A 122 -16.93 16.79 -2.43
CA THR A 122 -18.37 17.11 -2.60
C THR A 122 -19.25 16.03 -1.98
N SER A 123 -19.49 16.15 -0.68
CA SER A 123 -20.84 15.95 -0.15
C SER A 123 -21.08 17.07 0.85
N PRO A 124 -21.69 18.19 0.43
CA PRO A 124 -22.10 19.20 1.37
C PRO A 124 -23.14 18.58 2.30
N ASN A 125 -22.84 18.60 3.60
CA ASN A 125 -23.86 18.61 4.63
C ASN A 125 -24.92 19.63 4.24
N LEU A 126 -26.13 19.18 3.91
CA LEU A 126 -27.32 20.01 4.03
C LEU A 126 -28.36 19.26 4.85
N LYS A 127 -28.66 19.92 5.97
CA LYS A 127 -29.66 19.67 7.01
C LYS A 127 -31.02 19.26 6.46
#